data_AF-A0A2N3ANY9-F1
#
_entry.id   AF-A0A2N3ANY9-F1
#
_cell.length_a   1.000
_cell.length_b   1.000
_cell.length_c   1.000
_cell.angle_alpha   90.00
_cell.angle_beta   90.00
_cell.angle_gamma   90.00
#
_symmetry.space_group_name_H-M   'P 1'
#
loop_
_entity.id
_entity.type
_entity.pdbx_description
1 polymer ?
#
loop_
_entity_poly.entity_id
_entity_poly.type
_entity_poly.pdbx_seq_one_letter_code
_entity_poly.pdbx_strand_id
1 'polypeptide(L)'
;RVMSAVFRKGGDITFLVEELHSVFDPSGGYFKKGGKYIPSLVAEIGEVLEQHLQEIGMLKKAEPDQHQKKLIEEKKTQYMEKNAHEPVNAEGFPAGAQLCSKCSTKAAIVMDGCLTCLNCGESKCG
;
A
#
# COMPACT_ATOMS: atom_id res chain seq x y z
N ARG A 1 -19.92 -1.84 17.24
CA ARG A 1 -20.88 -0.92 17.91
C ARG A 1 -20.50 0.55 17.72
N VAL A 2 -19.22 0.92 17.90
CA VAL A 2 -18.72 2.30 17.69
C VAL A 2 -18.97 2.79 16.27
N MET A 3 -18.54 2.05 15.24
CA MET A 3 -18.80 2.40 13.83
C MET A 3 -20.27 2.74 13.59
N SER A 4 -21.20 1.83 13.92
CA SER A 4 -22.63 2.07 13.72
C SER A 4 -23.16 3.31 14.43
N ALA A 5 -22.61 3.68 15.59
CA ALA A 5 -22.99 4.91 16.30
C ALA A 5 -22.48 6.16 15.58
N VAL A 6 -21.22 6.14 15.10
CA VAL A 6 -20.61 7.23 14.34
C VAL A 6 -21.36 7.45 13.02
N PHE A 7 -21.63 6.39 12.26
CA PHE A 7 -22.40 6.48 11.02
C PHE A 7 -23.83 7.01 11.24
N ARG A 8 -24.50 6.64 12.34
CA ARG A 8 -25.85 7.15 12.66
C ARG A 8 -25.85 8.61 13.13
N LYS A 9 -24.80 9.04 13.83
CA LYS A 9 -24.66 10.44 14.28
C LYS A 9 -24.39 11.37 13.09
N GLY A 10 -23.72 10.86 12.05
CA GLY A 10 -23.31 11.64 10.90
C GLY A 10 -22.16 12.61 11.22
N GLY A 11 -21.76 13.41 10.23
CA GLY A 11 -20.59 14.31 10.30
C GLY A 11 -19.39 13.75 9.55
N ASP A 12 -18.19 14.23 9.89
CA ASP A 12 -16.95 13.73 9.32
C ASP A 12 -16.60 12.37 9.93
N ILE A 13 -16.59 11.35 9.08
CA ILE A 13 -16.29 9.96 9.45
C ILE A 13 -14.95 9.48 8.87
N THR A 14 -14.21 10.35 8.18
CA THR A 14 -12.97 9.97 7.49
C THR A 14 -11.90 9.45 8.46
N PHE A 15 -11.88 9.97 9.70
CA PHE A 15 -10.98 9.51 10.76
C PHE A 15 -11.12 8.01 11.09
N LEU A 16 -12.29 7.40 10.85
CA LEU A 16 -12.48 5.97 11.09
C LEU A 16 -11.53 5.11 10.24
N VAL A 17 -11.13 5.60 9.06
CA VAL A 17 -10.15 4.89 8.22
C VAL A 17 -8.81 4.76 8.93
N GLU A 18 -8.29 5.87 9.45
CA GLU A 18 -7.00 5.91 10.15
C GLU A 18 -7.04 5.06 11.42
N GLU A 19 -8.11 5.19 12.21
CA GLU A 19 -8.30 4.39 13.44
C GLU A 19 -8.33 2.89 13.13
N LEU A 20 -9.10 2.46 12.13
CA LEU A 20 -9.18 1.04 11.76
C LEU A 20 -7.85 0.51 11.22
N HIS A 21 -7.14 1.27 10.40
CA HIS A 21 -5.81 0.89 9.88
C HIS A 21 -4.76 0.75 10.99
N SER A 22 -4.86 1.55 12.04
CA SER A 22 -3.94 1.51 13.18
C SER A 22 -4.08 0.24 14.05
N VAL A 23 -5.18 -0.50 13.92
CA VAL A 23 -5.43 -1.70 14.72
C VAL A 23 -4.52 -2.82 14.24
N PHE A 24 -3.53 -3.15 15.08
CA PHE A 24 -2.61 -4.25 14.87
C PHE A 24 -3.04 -5.51 15.65
N ASP A 25 -2.97 -6.67 15.00
CA ASP A 25 -3.15 -7.97 15.63
C ASP A 25 -1.85 -8.80 15.48
N PRO A 26 -1.15 -9.14 16.59
CA PRO A 26 0.10 -9.91 16.54
C PRO A 26 -0.01 -11.27 15.84
N SER A 27 -1.20 -11.87 15.79
CA SER A 27 -1.45 -13.19 15.19
C SER A 27 -2.43 -13.14 14.02
N GLY A 28 -3.00 -11.97 13.72
CA GLY A 28 -4.04 -11.78 12.71
C GLY A 28 -3.58 -11.11 11.43
N GLY A 29 -2.27 -10.88 11.24
CA GLY A 29 -1.72 -10.31 10.03
C GLY A 29 -1.55 -11.32 8.88
N TYR A 30 -1.80 -10.90 7.65
CA TYR A 30 -1.68 -11.76 6.45
C TYR A 30 -1.38 -10.96 5.19
N PHE A 31 -0.97 -11.65 4.12
CA PHE A 31 -0.86 -11.07 2.79
C PHE A 31 -2.15 -11.27 2.01
N LYS A 32 -2.75 -10.17 1.57
CA LYS A 32 -3.85 -10.16 0.61
C LYS A 32 -3.34 -10.47 -0.79
N LYS A 33 -4.23 -10.91 -1.67
CA LYS A 33 -3.95 -10.97 -3.12
C LYS A 33 -3.41 -9.61 -3.57
N GLY A 34 -2.33 -9.58 -4.34
CA GLY A 34 -1.66 -8.32 -4.66
C GLY A 34 -0.45 -8.02 -3.76
N GLY A 35 0.04 -9.00 -2.99
CA GLY A 35 1.28 -8.87 -2.21
C GLY A 35 1.26 -7.82 -1.11
N LYS A 36 0.07 -7.30 -0.78
CA LYS A 36 -0.15 -6.28 0.25
C LYS A 36 -0.36 -6.94 1.61
N TYR A 37 0.48 -6.58 2.56
CA TYR A 37 0.36 -6.99 3.95
C TYR A 37 -0.74 -6.21 4.66
N ILE A 38 -1.63 -6.94 5.32
CA ILE A 38 -2.69 -6.43 6.18
C ILE A 38 -2.33 -6.81 7.62
N PRO A 39 -2.26 -5.85 8.57
CA PRO A 39 -1.85 -6.11 9.95
C PRO A 39 -2.94 -6.72 10.84
N SER A 40 -4.21 -6.65 10.45
CA SER A 40 -5.34 -7.28 11.13
C SER A 40 -6.59 -7.30 10.25
N LEU A 41 -7.58 -8.14 10.59
CA LEU A 41 -8.89 -8.09 9.93
C LEU A 41 -9.56 -6.70 10.07
N VAL A 42 -9.35 -6.02 11.20
CA VAL A 42 -9.90 -4.68 11.43
C VAL A 42 -9.28 -3.65 10.48
N ALA A 43 -7.98 -3.77 10.21
CA ALA A 43 -7.31 -2.93 9.21
C ALA A 43 -7.82 -3.21 7.79
N GLU A 44 -8.17 -4.46 7.44
CA GLU A 44 -8.83 -4.74 6.15
C GLU A 44 -10.21 -4.09 6.06
N ILE A 45 -11.01 -4.07 7.14
CA ILE A 45 -12.27 -3.32 7.18
C ILE A 45 -12.00 -1.83 6.93
N GLY A 46 -10.91 -1.29 7.48
CA GLY A 46 -10.45 0.07 7.20
C GLY A 46 -10.15 0.30 5.71
N GLU A 47 -9.51 -0.64 5.00
CA GLU A 47 -9.29 -0.53 3.55
C GLU A 47 -10.60 -0.48 2.76
N VAL A 48 -11.55 -1.35 3.09
CA VAL A 48 -12.86 -1.39 2.42
C VAL A 48 -13.62 -0.09 2.67
N LEU A 49 -13.55 0.43 3.90
CA LEU A 49 -14.14 1.72 4.23
C LEU A 49 -13.47 2.86 3.45
N GLU A 50 -12.13 2.89 3.39
CA GLU A 50 -11.38 3.89 2.62
C GLU A 50 -11.79 3.90 1.15
N GLN A 51 -11.82 2.72 0.51
CA GLN A 51 -12.26 2.58 -0.88
C GLN A 51 -13.67 3.14 -1.07
N HIS A 52 -14.60 2.78 -0.20
CA HIS A 52 -15.97 3.27 -0.27
C HIS A 52 -16.04 4.80 -0.11
N LEU A 53 -15.32 5.37 0.86
CA LEU A 53 -15.27 6.82 1.07
C LEU A 53 -14.63 7.55 -0.11
N GLN A 54 -13.66 6.95 -0.80
CA GLN A 54 -13.09 7.48 -2.04
C GLN A 54 -14.10 7.46 -3.19
N GLU A 55 -14.83 6.35 -3.36
CA GLU A 55 -15.84 6.18 -4.41
C GLU A 55 -16.97 7.21 -4.32
N ILE A 56 -17.43 7.53 -3.10
CA ILE A 56 -18.47 8.54 -2.87
C ILE A 56 -17.93 9.97 -2.77
N GLY A 57 -16.62 10.16 -2.96
CA GLY A 57 -15.98 11.48 -2.99
C GLY A 57 -15.75 12.14 -1.61
N MET A 58 -15.89 11.39 -0.51
CA MET A 58 -15.59 11.87 0.84
C MET A 58 -14.08 11.87 1.15
N LEU A 59 -13.33 10.96 0.54
CA LEU A 59 -11.87 10.91 0.61
C LEU A 59 -11.24 11.07 -0.77
N LYS A 60 -10.10 11.76 -0.84
CA LYS A 60 -9.32 11.83 -2.08
C LYS A 60 -8.40 10.63 -2.14
N LYS A 61 -8.42 9.92 -3.26
CA LYS A 61 -7.46 8.85 -3.53
C LYS A 61 -6.06 9.46 -3.70
N ALA A 62 -5.10 8.99 -2.89
CA ALA A 62 -3.71 9.38 -3.01
C ALA A 62 -3.07 8.67 -4.22
N GLU A 63 -3.28 9.21 -5.42
CA GLU A 63 -2.58 8.72 -6.60
C GLU A 63 -1.22 9.41 -6.76
N PRO A 64 -0.18 8.69 -7.20
CA PRO A 64 1.07 9.32 -7.58
C PRO A 64 0.80 10.34 -8.72
N ASP A 65 1.44 11.50 -8.65
CA ASP A 65 1.37 12.46 -9.76
C ASP A 65 2.02 11.88 -11.03
N GLN A 66 1.85 12.56 -12.18
CA GLN A 66 2.37 12.06 -13.46
C GLN A 66 3.89 11.87 -13.44
N HIS A 67 4.63 12.71 -12.72
CA HIS A 67 6.08 12.61 -12.63
C HIS A 67 6.49 11.39 -11.80
N GLN A 68 5.83 11.17 -10.66
CA GLN A 68 6.04 10.01 -9.81
C GLN A 68 5.64 8.71 -10.52
N LYS A 69 4.55 8.69 -11.29
CA LYS A 69 4.17 7.53 -12.12
C LYS A 69 5.27 7.19 -13.13
N LYS A 70 5.81 8.17 -13.85
CA LYS A 70 6.93 7.98 -14.78
C LYS A 70 8.16 7.43 -14.08
N LEU A 71 8.55 8.01 -12.94
CA LEU A 71 9.73 7.58 -12.21
C LEU A 71 9.60 6.14 -11.68
N ILE A 72 8.40 5.72 -11.25
CA ILE A 72 8.13 4.34 -10.85
C ILE A 72 8.33 3.40 -12.05
N GLU A 73 7.78 3.74 -13.20
CA GLU A 73 7.86 2.92 -14.41
C GLU A 73 9.29 2.83 -14.97
N GLU A 74 10.00 3.96 -15.00
CA GLU A 74 11.42 4.03 -15.36
C GLU A 74 12.26 3.12 -14.44
N LYS A 75 12.12 3.25 -13.12
CA LYS A 75 12.86 2.41 -12.16
C LYS A 75 12.48 0.94 -12.26
N LYS A 76 11.20 0.63 -12.47
CA LYS A 76 10.75 -0.75 -12.68
C LYS A 76 11.42 -1.35 -13.91
N THR A 77 11.44 -0.62 -15.02
CA THR A 77 12.08 -1.05 -16.28
C THR A 77 13.58 -1.23 -16.09
N GLN A 78 14.28 -0.23 -15.53
CA GLN A 78 15.72 -0.28 -15.28
C GLN A 78 16.11 -1.49 -14.40
N TYR A 79 15.31 -1.81 -13.39
CA TYR A 79 15.59 -2.97 -12.54
C TYR A 79 15.38 -4.28 -13.29
N MET A 80 14.28 -4.40 -14.04
CA MET A 80 13.96 -5.61 -14.78
C MET A 80 14.96 -5.87 -15.92
N GLU A 81 15.50 -4.83 -16.55
CA GLU A 81 16.57 -4.98 -17.56
C GLU A 81 17.88 -5.50 -16.92
N LYS A 82 18.27 -4.95 -15.77
CA LYS A 82 19.48 -5.39 -15.05
C LYS A 82 19.35 -6.78 -14.43
N ASN A 83 18.12 -7.21 -14.12
CA ASN A 83 17.81 -8.46 -13.43
C ASN A 83 16.83 -9.34 -14.21
N ALA A 84 16.97 -9.40 -15.54
CA ALA A 84 16.01 -10.06 -16.44
C ALA A 84 15.79 -11.56 -16.15
N HIS A 85 16.71 -12.19 -15.42
CA HIS A 85 16.63 -13.60 -15.02
C HIS A 85 16.01 -13.83 -13.65
N GLU A 86 15.71 -12.77 -12.88
CA GLU A 86 15.06 -12.94 -11.58
C GLU A 86 13.60 -13.36 -11.73
N PRO A 87 13.14 -14.31 -10.90
CA PRO A 87 11.72 -14.66 -10.85
C PRO A 87 10.92 -13.47 -10.32
N VAL A 88 9.73 -13.27 -10.89
CA VAL A 88 8.75 -12.30 -10.39
C VAL A 88 7.72 -13.00 -9.50
N ASN A 89 7.18 -12.27 -8.52
CA ASN A 89 6.04 -12.72 -7.74
C ASN A 89 4.73 -12.61 -8.55
N ALA A 90 3.61 -13.04 -7.96
CA ALA A 90 2.30 -13.02 -8.61
C ALA A 90 1.85 -11.59 -8.99
N GLU A 91 2.45 -10.59 -8.37
CA GLU A 91 2.18 -9.17 -8.55
C GLU A 91 3.07 -8.50 -9.61
N GLY A 92 4.00 -9.24 -10.22
CA GLY A 92 4.93 -8.70 -11.22
C GLY A 92 6.02 -7.81 -10.63
N PHE A 93 6.37 -8.02 -9.36
CA PHE A 93 7.56 -7.44 -8.71
C PHE A 93 8.64 -8.53 -8.53
N PRO A 94 9.92 -8.15 -8.38
CA PRO A 94 10.99 -9.10 -8.14
C PRO A 94 10.71 -9.98 -6.91
N ALA A 95 10.99 -11.29 -6.99
CA ALA A 95 10.73 -12.22 -5.88
C ALA A 95 11.52 -11.87 -4.61
N GLY A 96 12.69 -11.24 -4.76
CA GLY A 96 13.50 -10.72 -3.66
C GLY A 96 13.00 -9.39 -3.05
N ALA A 97 11.89 -8.83 -3.54
CA ALA A 97 11.39 -7.56 -3.06
C ALA A 97 10.94 -7.61 -1.58
N GLN A 98 11.33 -6.59 -0.84
CA GLN A 98 11.01 -6.37 0.55
C GLN A 98 9.67 -5.65 0.72
N LEU A 99 9.12 -5.72 1.93
CA LEU A 99 7.90 -5.01 2.30
C LEU A 99 8.16 -3.49 2.33
N CYS A 100 7.40 -2.75 1.53
CA CYS A 100 7.43 -1.28 1.59
C CYS A 100 6.76 -0.79 2.87
N SER A 101 7.47 0.05 3.65
CA SER A 101 6.91 0.65 4.88
C SER A 101 5.77 1.64 4.66
N LYS A 102 5.57 2.15 3.42
CA LYS A 102 4.51 3.11 3.10
C LYS A 102 3.23 2.46 2.58
N CYS A 103 3.35 1.55 1.61
CA CYS A 103 2.18 0.91 0.97
C CYS A 103 1.95 -0.54 1.40
N SER A 104 2.79 -1.06 2.30
CA SER A 104 2.73 -2.44 2.80
C SER A 104 2.74 -3.51 1.70
N THR A 105 3.27 -3.20 0.51
CA THR A 105 3.37 -4.14 -0.60
C THR A 105 4.79 -4.67 -0.72
N LYS A 106 4.98 -5.96 -0.99
CA LYS A 106 6.28 -6.57 -1.31
C LYS A 106 6.78 -6.15 -2.69
N ALA A 107 7.29 -4.93 -2.76
CA ALA A 107 7.72 -4.27 -3.99
C ALA A 107 8.94 -3.36 -3.79
N ALA A 108 9.55 -3.36 -2.60
CA ALA A 108 10.71 -2.53 -2.29
C ALA A 108 12.02 -3.26 -2.59
N ILE A 109 12.92 -2.59 -3.30
CA ILE A 109 14.23 -3.11 -3.70
C ILE A 109 15.31 -2.08 -3.43
N VAL A 110 16.55 -2.51 -3.25
CA VAL A 110 17.68 -1.57 -3.15
C VAL A 110 18.12 -1.19 -4.55
N MET A 111 18.07 0.11 -4.86
CA MET A 111 18.48 0.69 -6.12
C MET A 111 19.21 2.01 -5.85
N ASP A 112 20.40 2.15 -6.42
CA ASP A 112 21.25 3.34 -6.27
C ASP A 112 21.51 3.73 -4.80
N GLY A 113 21.68 2.71 -3.93
CA GLY A 113 21.90 2.91 -2.49
C GLY A 113 20.65 3.25 -1.68
N CYS A 114 19.48 3.33 -2.31
CA CYS A 114 18.21 3.64 -1.66
C CYS A 114 17.22 2.48 -1.75
N LEU A 115 16.45 2.25 -0.68
CA LEU A 115 15.34 1.31 -0.70
C LEU A 115 14.15 1.95 -1.42
N THR A 116 13.95 1.57 -2.69
CA THR A 116 12.92 2.10 -3.58
C THR A 116 11.77 1.11 -3.78
N CYS A 117 10.53 1.56 -3.59
CA CYS A 117 9.32 0.80 -3.85
C CYS A 117 8.83 0.95 -5.30
N LEU A 118 8.76 -0.16 -6.03
CA LEU A 118 8.25 -0.24 -7.39
C LEU A 118 6.72 -0.19 -7.49
N ASN A 119 6.01 -0.14 -6.36
CA ASN A 119 4.55 -0.03 -6.31
C ASN A 119 4.08 1.41 -6.07
N CYS A 120 4.63 2.10 -5.05
CA CYS A 120 4.19 3.45 -4.68
C CYS A 120 5.25 4.54 -4.89
N GLY A 121 6.45 4.19 -5.33
CA GLY A 121 7.54 5.15 -5.58
C GLY A 121 8.24 5.69 -4.33
N GLU A 122 7.89 5.20 -3.14
CA GLU A 122 8.61 5.56 -1.91
C GLU A 122 10.08 5.17 -2.03
N SER A 123 10.98 6.09 -1.68
CA SER A 123 12.42 5.85 -1.68
C SER A 123 13.04 6.35 -0.39
N LYS A 124 13.76 5.48 0.33
CA LYS A 124 14.51 5.85 1.55
C LYS A 124 15.99 5.54 1.35
N CYS A 125 16.83 6.57 1.42
CA CYS A 125 18.28 6.47 1.35
C CYS A 125 18.85 6.56 2.77
N GLY A 126 19.94 5.83 3.04
CA GLY A 126 20.68 5.89 4.30
C GLY A 126 21.79 6.93 4.29
#